data_AF-A0A7R9QZU3-F1
#
_entry.id   AF-A0A7R9QZU3-F1
#
_cell.length_a   1.000
_cell.length_b   1.000
_cell.length_c   1.000
_cell.angle_alpha   90.00
_cell.angle_beta   90.00
_cell.angle_gamma   90.00
#
_symmetry.space_group_name_H-M   'P 1'
#
loop_
_entity.id
_entity.type
_entity.pdbx_description
1 polymer ?
#
loop_
_entity_poly.entity_id
_entity_poly.type
_entity_poly.pdbx_seq_one_letter_code
_entity_poly.pdbx_strand_id
1 'polypeptide(L)'
;MWRVFEHNVEAMNGKFSYTEHINRFADMTEEEIIAQFAGFPLTPEARNRINRTVSGGHERGRNGMNGTDGRDRKPVRDENDGSWVYDWRSVGVVGPVQYQGGCGSCTLFAAAGLVETYWARLGHGVQALSSQQMIDCYPDPDYNVCDGGAAFEPIYDYVRDKGLTSWDEYPYQAT
;
A
#
# COMPACT_ATOMS: atom_id res chain seq x y z
N MET A 1 -22.23 9.17 13.10
CA MET A 1 -22.82 10.26 12.28
C MET A 1 -22.56 11.65 12.86
N TRP A 2 -22.77 11.89 14.16
CA TRP A 2 -22.55 13.21 14.78
C TRP A 2 -21.08 13.70 14.73
N ARG A 3 -20.09 12.84 14.98
CA ARG A 3 -18.66 13.21 14.92
C ARG A 3 -18.23 13.79 13.57
N VAL A 4 -18.63 13.15 12.46
CA VAL A 4 -18.32 13.62 11.09
C VAL A 4 -18.94 15.00 10.83
N PHE A 5 -20.15 15.24 11.35
CA PHE A 5 -20.79 16.55 11.21
C PHE A 5 -20.03 17.64 11.97
N GLU A 6 -19.69 17.40 13.25
CA GLU A 6 -18.91 18.34 14.06
C GLU A 6 -17.55 18.64 13.41
N HIS A 7 -16.82 17.61 12.96
CA HIS A 7 -15.55 17.77 12.26
C HIS A 7 -15.70 18.65 11.02
N ASN A 8 -16.71 18.42 10.19
CA ASN A 8 -16.92 19.18 8.97
C ASN A 8 -17.33 20.64 9.23
N VAL A 9 -18.06 20.92 10.31
CA VAL A 9 -18.31 22.31 10.75
C VAL A 9 -17.00 22.98 11.17
N GLU A 10 -16.13 22.28 11.89
CA GLU A 10 -14.82 22.80 12.26
C GLU A 10 -13.89 23.00 11.05
N ALA A 11 -13.94 22.10 10.06
CA ALA A 11 -13.20 22.22 8.81
C ALA A 11 -13.67 23.44 7.99
N MET A 12 -14.98 23.71 7.92
CA MET A 12 -15.53 24.93 7.30
C MET A 12 -15.04 26.21 7.97
N ASN A 13 -14.74 26.15 9.27
CA ASN A 13 -14.17 27.27 10.02
C ASN A 13 -12.64 27.35 9.93
N GLY A 14 -12.01 26.56 9.05
CA GLY A 14 -10.57 26.59 8.81
C GLY A 14 -9.73 25.89 9.88
N LYS A 15 -10.35 25.14 10.81
CA LYS A 15 -9.62 24.39 11.84
C LYS A 15 -8.89 23.16 11.25
N PHE A 16 -9.44 22.59 10.18
CA PHE A 16 -8.88 21.43 9.48
C PHE A 16 -8.78 21.68 7.98
N SER A 17 -7.76 21.10 7.35
CA SER A 17 -7.54 21.13 5.90
C SER A 17 -8.23 19.99 5.15
N TYR A 18 -9.00 19.14 5.83
CA TYR A 18 -9.68 17.98 5.27
C TYR A 18 -11.08 17.83 5.85
N THR A 19 -11.96 17.21 5.07
CA THR A 19 -13.33 16.83 5.47
C THR A 19 -13.45 15.32 5.61
N GLU A 20 -14.42 14.90 6.41
CA GLU A 20 -14.74 13.49 6.62
C GLU A 20 -16.08 13.13 5.99
N HIS A 21 -16.25 11.86 5.66
CA HIS A 21 -17.50 11.33 5.17
C HIS A 21 -17.78 9.97 5.81
N ILE A 22 -19.07 9.68 5.99
CA ILE A 22 -19.52 8.34 6.37
C ILE A 22 -19.08 7.35 5.30
N ASN A 23 -18.40 6.29 5.74
CA ASN A 23 -17.94 5.20 4.89
C ASN A 23 -18.25 3.86 5.57
N ARG A 24 -17.73 2.77 5.02
CA ARG A 24 -17.96 1.40 5.51
C ARG A 24 -17.47 1.10 6.92
N PHE A 25 -16.72 2.02 7.54
CA PHE A 25 -16.17 1.88 8.89
C PHE A 25 -16.98 2.69 9.92
N ALA A 26 -18.11 3.29 9.52
CA ALA A 26 -18.86 4.22 10.37
C ALA A 26 -19.59 3.55 11.55
N ASP A 27 -19.70 2.22 11.55
CA ASP A 27 -20.22 1.39 12.63
C ASP A 27 -19.11 0.75 13.48
N MET A 28 -17.84 0.98 13.14
CA MET A 28 -16.69 0.51 13.91
C MET A 28 -16.23 1.54 14.93
N THR A 29 -15.74 1.09 16.08
CA THR A 29 -15.02 1.96 17.03
C THR A 29 -13.58 2.23 16.56
N GLU A 30 -12.94 3.23 17.15
CA GLU A 30 -11.53 3.54 16.87
C GLU A 30 -10.64 2.36 17.25
N GLU A 31 -10.93 1.69 18.36
CA GLU A 31 -10.22 0.50 18.80
C GLU A 31 -10.39 -0.67 17.82
N GLU A 32 -11.58 -0.87 17.26
CA GLU A 32 -11.83 -1.89 16.22
C GLU A 32 -11.04 -1.57 14.94
N ILE A 33 -11.02 -0.30 14.51
CA ILE A 33 -10.24 0.14 13.36
C ILE A 33 -8.75 -0.10 13.59
N ILE A 34 -8.22 0.28 14.76
CA ILE A 34 -6.81 0.11 15.10
C ILE A 34 -6.46 -1.38 15.17
N ALA A 35 -7.27 -2.18 15.86
CA ALA A 35 -7.02 -3.62 16.03
C ALA A 35 -7.04 -4.37 14.69
N GLN A 36 -7.90 -3.96 13.77
CA GLN A 36 -8.07 -4.64 12.49
C GLN A 36 -7.12 -4.14 11.39
N PHE A 37 -6.82 -2.83 11.35
CA PHE A 37 -6.12 -2.21 10.21
C PHE A 37 -4.76 -1.59 10.55
N ALA A 38 -4.52 -1.23 11.81
CA ALA A 38 -3.28 -0.60 12.25
C ALA A 38 -2.28 -1.60 12.86
N GLY A 39 -2.26 -2.82 12.32
CA GLY A 39 -1.46 -3.94 12.82
C GLY A 39 0.04 -3.81 12.63
N PHE A 40 0.64 -2.63 12.39
CA PHE A 40 2.09 -2.49 12.53
C PHE A 40 2.40 -2.54 14.03
N PRO A 41 2.96 -3.64 14.51
CA PRO A 41 2.96 -3.90 15.93
C PRO A 41 4.03 -3.01 16.59
N LEU A 42 3.57 -2.05 17.39
CA LEU A 42 4.44 -1.21 18.23
C LEU A 42 5.07 -2.00 19.38
N THR A 43 4.72 -3.29 19.55
CA THR A 43 5.29 -4.13 20.59
C THR A 43 6.79 -4.39 20.31
N PRO A 44 7.66 -4.37 21.35
CA PRO A 44 9.09 -4.62 21.19
C PRO A 44 9.41 -5.94 20.49
N GLU A 45 8.63 -6.99 20.73
CA GLU A 45 8.82 -8.33 20.17
C GLU A 45 8.62 -8.32 18.65
N ALA A 46 7.58 -7.64 18.18
CA ALA A 46 7.26 -7.62 16.77
C ALA A 46 8.11 -6.59 16.01
N ARG A 47 8.50 -5.48 16.66
CA ARG A 47 9.58 -4.59 16.17
C ARG A 47 10.90 -5.35 16.01
N ASN A 48 11.25 -6.22 16.95
CA ASN A 48 12.45 -7.06 16.84
C ASN A 48 12.36 -8.07 15.70
N ARG A 49 11.17 -8.63 15.42
CA ARG A 49 10.94 -9.50 14.25
C ARG A 49 11.18 -8.74 12.94
N ILE A 50 10.63 -7.53 12.79
CA ILE A 50 10.86 -6.66 11.63
C ILE A 50 12.35 -6.31 11.48
N ASN A 51 13.04 -5.98 12.58
CA ASN A 51 14.46 -5.66 12.55
C ASN A 51 15.35 -6.83 12.09
N ARG A 52 15.05 -8.09 12.45
CA ARG A 52 15.79 -9.26 11.92
C ARG A 52 15.69 -9.32 10.40
N THR A 53 14.51 -9.03 9.90
CA THR A 53 14.12 -9.14 8.50
C THR A 53 14.74 -8.02 7.64
N VAL A 54 14.77 -6.77 8.15
CA VAL A 54 15.40 -5.61 7.49
C VAL A 54 16.93 -5.71 7.47
N SER A 55 17.55 -6.32 8.48
CA SER A 55 19.01 -6.39 8.60
C SER A 55 19.70 -7.20 7.48
N GLY A 56 18.96 -8.05 6.74
CA GLY A 56 19.49 -8.82 5.62
C GLY A 56 19.38 -8.16 4.23
N GLY A 57 18.56 -7.12 4.08
CA GLY A 57 18.18 -6.54 2.79
C GLY A 57 18.95 -5.29 2.36
N HIS A 58 19.69 -4.64 3.26
CA HIS A 58 20.21 -3.29 3.04
C HIS A 58 21.34 -3.18 2.00
N GLU A 59 22.01 -4.29 1.63
CA GLU A 59 23.23 -4.23 0.81
C GLU A 59 23.02 -4.41 -0.70
N ARG A 60 21.84 -4.88 -1.17
CA ARG A 60 21.69 -5.36 -2.57
C ARG A 60 20.96 -4.43 -3.54
N GLY A 61 20.41 -3.29 -3.08
CA GLY A 61 19.45 -2.50 -3.88
C GLY A 61 19.97 -1.23 -4.57
N ARG A 62 21.23 -0.79 -4.36
CA ARG A 62 21.66 0.58 -4.77
C ARG A 62 22.08 0.75 -6.23
N ASN A 63 22.31 -0.30 -7.00
CA ASN A 63 22.99 -0.18 -8.31
C ASN A 63 22.06 -0.14 -9.55
N GLY A 64 20.74 -0.03 -9.40
CA GLY A 64 19.77 -0.15 -10.51
C GLY A 64 19.01 1.11 -10.94
N MET A 65 19.11 2.24 -10.23
CA MET A 65 18.26 3.42 -10.48
C MET A 65 18.81 4.39 -11.56
N ASN A 66 19.50 3.89 -12.59
CA ASN A 66 19.86 4.72 -13.75
C ASN A 66 18.93 4.40 -14.92
N GLY A 67 17.67 4.82 -14.80
CA GLY A 67 16.67 4.68 -15.84
C GLY A 67 15.80 5.92 -15.90
N THR A 68 16.30 6.98 -16.54
CA THR A 68 15.42 8.03 -17.08
C THR A 68 14.76 7.45 -18.32
N ASP A 69 13.67 6.73 -18.12
CA ASP A 69 12.78 6.34 -19.21
C ASP A 69 12.15 7.62 -19.78
N GLY A 70 12.31 7.87 -21.08
CA GLY A 70 11.76 9.04 -21.77
C GLY A 70 10.23 9.13 -21.75
N ARG A 71 9.55 8.15 -21.13
CA ARG A 71 8.10 8.13 -20.87
C ARG A 71 7.68 8.84 -19.58
N ASP A 72 8.61 9.24 -18.71
CA ASP A 72 8.28 10.02 -17.53
C ASP A 72 7.76 11.40 -17.96
N ARG A 73 6.49 11.70 -17.69
CA ARG A 73 5.94 13.04 -17.94
C ARG A 73 6.71 14.04 -17.09
N LYS A 74 6.94 15.26 -17.59
CA LYS A 74 7.54 16.28 -16.72
C LYS A 74 6.58 16.60 -15.57
N PRO A 75 7.07 16.88 -14.35
CA PRO A 75 6.24 17.45 -13.30
C PRO A 75 5.47 18.65 -13.85
N VAL A 76 4.18 18.74 -13.53
CA VAL A 76 3.29 19.84 -13.92
C VAL A 76 3.32 20.89 -12.81
N ARG A 77 3.17 22.18 -13.13
CA ARG A 77 2.97 23.19 -12.08
C ARG A 77 1.52 23.18 -11.61
N ASP A 78 1.31 23.17 -10.30
CA ASP A 78 0.02 23.44 -9.68
C ASP A 78 -0.41 24.87 -10.02
N GLU A 79 -1.66 25.04 -10.45
CA GLU A 79 -2.20 26.34 -10.83
C GLU A 79 -2.51 27.26 -9.64
N ASN A 80 -2.66 26.70 -8.44
CA ASN A 80 -3.05 27.45 -7.24
C ASN A 80 -1.83 28.06 -6.53
N ASP A 81 -0.73 27.31 -6.41
CA ASP A 81 0.46 27.74 -5.67
C ASP A 81 1.77 27.68 -6.47
N GLY A 82 1.73 27.17 -7.70
CA GLY A 82 2.90 27.06 -8.57
C GLY A 82 3.87 25.95 -8.20
N SER A 83 3.54 25.08 -7.24
CA SER A 83 4.36 23.93 -6.84
C SER A 83 4.48 22.89 -7.95
N TRP A 84 5.50 22.02 -7.88
CA TRP A 84 5.66 20.94 -8.84
C TRP A 84 4.87 19.71 -8.39
N VAL A 85 3.94 19.26 -9.22
CA VAL A 85 3.07 18.10 -9.00
C VAL A 85 3.42 17.01 -9.99
N TYR A 86 3.51 15.78 -9.49
CA TYR A 86 3.64 14.59 -10.32
C TYR A 86 2.62 13.55 -9.87
N ASP A 87 1.74 13.14 -10.78
CA ASP A 87 0.74 12.11 -10.53
C ASP A 87 0.91 10.94 -11.49
N TRP A 88 1.38 9.80 -10.98
CA TRP A 88 1.54 8.55 -11.74
C TRP A 88 0.22 8.03 -12.34
N ARG A 89 -0.93 8.34 -11.73
CA ARG A 89 -2.25 7.96 -12.27
C ARG A 89 -2.51 8.64 -13.61
N SER A 90 -2.08 9.89 -13.77
CA SER A 90 -2.25 10.65 -15.01
C SER A 90 -1.48 10.04 -16.19
N VAL A 91 -0.45 9.25 -15.92
CA VAL A 91 0.38 8.55 -16.89
C VAL A 91 -0.21 7.18 -17.26
N GLY A 92 -1.24 6.72 -16.54
CA GLY A 92 -1.93 5.46 -16.82
C GLY A 92 -1.13 4.23 -16.40
N VAL A 93 -0.23 4.36 -15.42
CA VAL A 93 0.57 3.24 -14.88
C VAL A 93 0.09 2.76 -13.52
N VAL A 94 -0.92 3.41 -12.92
CA VAL A 94 -1.48 3.03 -11.62
C VAL A 94 -2.81 2.33 -11.83
N GLY A 95 -2.98 1.16 -11.20
CA GLY A 95 -4.21 0.38 -11.23
C GLY A 95 -5.39 1.03 -10.49
N PRO A 96 -6.60 0.46 -10.64
CA PRO A 96 -7.76 0.88 -9.86
C PRO A 96 -7.54 0.66 -8.36
N VAL A 97 -8.26 1.41 -7.53
CA VAL A 97 -8.24 1.22 -6.07
C VAL A 97 -8.77 -0.18 -5.73
N GLN A 98 -8.05 -0.88 -4.87
CA GLN A 98 -8.42 -2.21 -4.34
C GLN A 98 -8.87 -2.11 -2.88
N TYR A 99 -9.45 -3.19 -2.33
CA TYR A 99 -9.96 -3.24 -0.96
C TYR A 99 -9.43 -4.46 -0.20
N GLN A 100 -8.78 -4.23 0.95
CA GLN A 100 -8.10 -5.24 1.77
C GLN A 100 -8.99 -6.06 2.71
N GLY A 101 -10.33 -5.98 2.58
CA GLY A 101 -11.20 -6.78 3.45
C GLY A 101 -11.08 -6.41 4.93
N GLY A 102 -11.25 -7.42 5.79
CA GLY A 102 -11.03 -7.35 7.23
C GLY A 102 -9.64 -7.81 7.66
N CYS A 103 -8.74 -8.04 6.71
CA CYS A 103 -7.38 -8.53 6.91
C CYS A 103 -6.38 -7.37 6.93
N GLY A 104 -5.41 -7.39 7.87
CA GLY A 104 -4.29 -6.45 7.98
C GLY A 104 -3.24 -6.51 6.85
N SER A 105 -3.66 -6.87 5.63
CA SER A 105 -2.79 -7.12 4.46
C SER A 105 -2.37 -5.86 3.69
N CYS A 106 -2.49 -4.66 4.29
CA CYS A 106 -2.21 -3.39 3.61
C CYS A 106 -0.82 -3.33 2.96
N THR A 107 0.22 -3.89 3.60
CA THR A 107 1.56 -3.97 3.03
C THR A 107 1.61 -4.80 1.74
N LEU A 108 0.81 -5.86 1.63
CA LEU A 108 0.78 -6.73 0.45
C LEU A 108 0.10 -6.04 -0.74
N PHE A 109 -0.98 -5.30 -0.49
CA PHE A 109 -1.61 -4.46 -1.52
C PHE A 109 -0.67 -3.33 -1.96
N ALA A 110 0.05 -2.70 -1.03
CA ALA A 110 1.04 -1.67 -1.34
C ALA A 110 2.21 -2.23 -2.17
N ALA A 111 2.72 -3.41 -1.81
CA ALA A 111 3.79 -4.09 -2.53
C ALA A 111 3.36 -4.51 -3.94
N ALA A 112 2.16 -5.09 -4.09
CA ALA A 112 1.56 -5.40 -5.39
C ALA A 112 1.47 -4.13 -6.24
N GLY A 113 0.86 -3.05 -5.72
CA GLY A 113 0.70 -1.79 -6.45
C GLY A 113 2.01 -1.18 -6.95
N LEU A 114 3.12 -1.31 -6.20
CA LEU A 114 4.44 -0.87 -6.67
C LEU A 114 4.92 -1.72 -7.86
N VAL A 115 4.81 -3.05 -7.76
CA VAL A 115 5.22 -3.99 -8.81
C VAL A 115 4.38 -3.77 -10.07
N GLU A 116 3.06 -3.63 -9.93
CA GLU A 116 2.12 -3.30 -11.01
C GLU A 116 2.52 -2.00 -11.71
N THR A 117 2.81 -0.96 -10.94
CA THR A 117 3.20 0.35 -11.47
C THR A 117 4.52 0.28 -12.22
N TYR A 118 5.50 -0.43 -11.68
CA TYR A 118 6.79 -0.61 -12.33
C TYR A 118 6.66 -1.44 -13.62
N TRP A 119 5.88 -2.51 -13.60
CA TRP A 119 5.57 -3.34 -14.77
C TRP A 119 4.88 -2.55 -15.88
N ALA A 120 3.87 -1.74 -15.53
CA ALA A 120 3.20 -0.86 -16.46
C ALA A 120 4.15 0.20 -17.05
N ARG A 121 5.02 0.79 -16.21
CA ARG A 121 6.04 1.76 -16.65
C ARG A 121 7.02 1.15 -17.66
N LEU A 122 7.38 -0.13 -17.52
CA LEU A 122 8.22 -0.82 -18.50
C LEU A 122 7.52 -1.02 -19.86
N GLY A 123 6.21 -0.85 -19.95
CA GLY A 123 5.44 -0.90 -21.20
C GLY A 123 4.54 -2.12 -21.33
N HIS A 124 4.35 -2.88 -20.26
CA HIS A 124 3.51 -4.08 -20.26
C HIS A 124 2.02 -3.80 -20.00
N GLY A 125 1.66 -2.54 -19.72
CA GLY A 125 0.30 -2.15 -19.35
C GLY A 125 -0.02 -2.41 -17.87
N VAL A 126 -1.15 -1.88 -17.42
CA VAL A 126 -1.64 -2.05 -16.05
C VAL A 126 -2.29 -3.43 -15.93
N GLN A 127 -1.83 -4.20 -14.95
CA GLN A 127 -2.34 -5.53 -14.61
C GLN A 127 -2.46 -5.60 -13.09
N ALA A 128 -3.62 -5.96 -12.56
CA ALA A 128 -3.76 -6.23 -11.13
C ALA A 128 -3.08 -7.57 -10.79
N LEU A 129 -2.26 -7.58 -9.74
CA LEU A 129 -1.52 -8.74 -9.23
C LEU A 129 -2.18 -9.31 -7.98
N SER A 130 -2.05 -10.61 -7.77
CA SER A 130 -2.69 -11.29 -6.66
C SER A 130 -1.99 -11.02 -5.33
N SER A 131 -2.57 -10.15 -4.50
CA SER A 131 -2.20 -10.05 -3.09
C SER A 131 -2.55 -11.33 -2.31
N GLN A 132 -3.55 -12.10 -2.77
CA GLN A 132 -3.94 -13.38 -2.14
C GLN A 132 -2.83 -14.42 -2.24
N GLN A 133 -2.13 -14.50 -3.37
CA GLN A 133 -0.97 -15.37 -3.51
C GLN A 133 0.08 -15.04 -2.44
N MET A 134 0.33 -13.76 -2.17
CA MET A 134 1.25 -13.38 -1.09
C MET A 134 0.71 -13.74 0.29
N ILE A 135 -0.61 -13.66 0.52
CA ILE A 135 -1.20 -14.10 1.79
C ILE A 135 -0.97 -15.59 2.03
N ASP A 136 -1.23 -16.41 1.02
CA ASP A 136 -1.25 -17.86 1.18
C ASP A 136 0.15 -18.50 1.06
N CYS A 137 1.08 -17.86 0.34
CA CYS A 137 2.36 -18.46 -0.04
C CYS A 137 3.60 -17.73 0.48
N TYR A 138 3.48 -16.55 1.08
CA TYR A 138 4.64 -15.86 1.64
C TYR A 138 5.19 -16.64 2.84
N PRO A 139 6.47 -17.08 2.80
CA PRO A 139 7.00 -18.10 3.70
C PRO A 139 7.49 -17.50 5.02
N ASP A 140 6.59 -16.97 5.84
CA ASP A 140 6.89 -16.64 7.22
C ASP A 140 5.98 -17.45 8.17
N PRO A 141 6.44 -18.63 8.64
CA PRO A 141 5.65 -19.51 9.49
C PRO A 141 5.33 -18.90 10.87
N ASP A 142 6.03 -17.83 11.27
CA ASP A 142 5.82 -17.14 12.54
C ASP A 142 4.92 -15.90 12.40
N TYR A 143 4.39 -15.64 11.19
CA TYR A 143 3.75 -14.38 10.86
C TYR A 143 2.51 -14.55 9.97
N ASN A 144 1.34 -14.33 10.56
CA ASN A 144 0.11 -14.18 9.81
C ASN A 144 0.01 -12.74 9.29
N VAL A 145 0.06 -12.58 7.98
CA VAL A 145 -0.02 -11.27 7.30
C VAL A 145 -1.32 -10.50 7.61
N CYS A 146 -2.41 -11.20 7.96
CA CYS A 146 -3.66 -10.53 8.34
C CYS A 146 -3.61 -9.91 9.73
N ASP A 147 -2.63 -10.26 10.56
CA ASP A 147 -2.41 -9.61 11.85
C ASP A 147 -1.62 -8.28 11.70
N GLY A 148 -1.21 -7.94 10.46
CA GLY A 148 -0.49 -6.71 10.12
C GLY A 148 1.00 -6.73 10.46
N GLY A 149 1.79 -5.79 9.92
CA GLY A 149 3.21 -5.63 10.30
C GLY A 149 4.30 -6.23 9.40
N ALA A 150 4.03 -6.47 8.11
CA ALA A 150 5.03 -7.06 7.21
C ALA A 150 6.05 -6.01 6.78
N ALA A 151 7.35 -6.37 6.79
CA ALA A 151 8.39 -5.57 6.16
C ALA A 151 8.29 -5.70 4.63
N PHE A 152 8.61 -4.64 3.89
CA PHE A 152 8.53 -4.65 2.43
C PHE A 152 9.63 -5.51 1.79
N GLU A 153 10.83 -5.53 2.36
CA GLU A 153 12.00 -6.16 1.75
C GLU A 153 11.81 -7.64 1.42
N PRO A 154 11.33 -8.51 2.33
CA PRO A 154 11.21 -9.92 1.99
C PRO A 154 9.97 -10.22 1.19
N ILE A 155 8.94 -9.35 1.21
CA ILE A 155 7.86 -9.44 0.23
C ILE A 155 8.47 -9.29 -1.16
N TYR A 156 9.34 -8.30 -1.37
CA TYR A 156 10.02 -8.14 -2.67
C TYR A 156 11.01 -9.27 -2.97
N ASP A 157 11.68 -9.87 -1.97
CA ASP A 157 12.47 -11.08 -2.19
C ASP A 157 11.59 -12.25 -2.67
N TYR A 158 10.43 -12.46 -2.03
CA TYR A 158 9.45 -13.46 -2.47
C TYR A 158 8.97 -13.19 -3.90
N VAL A 159 8.57 -11.95 -4.22
CA VAL A 159 8.13 -11.56 -5.56
C VAL A 159 9.23 -11.76 -6.59
N ARG A 160 10.49 -11.43 -6.27
CA ARG A 160 11.63 -11.68 -7.15
C ARG A 160 11.82 -13.17 -7.43
N ASP A 161 11.72 -14.01 -6.40
CA ASP A 161 12.07 -15.43 -6.49
C ASP A 161 10.92 -16.30 -7.04
N LYS A 162 9.67 -15.86 -6.85
CA LYS A 162 8.45 -16.63 -7.20
C LYS A 162 7.58 -15.98 -8.27
N GLY A 163 7.68 -14.68 -8.46
CA GLY A 163 6.74 -13.91 -9.25
C GLY A 163 5.36 -13.78 -8.60
N LEU A 164 4.46 -13.04 -9.25
CA LEU A 164 3.05 -12.95 -8.88
C LEU A 164 2.18 -13.26 -10.10
N THR A 165 1.11 -14.02 -9.86
CA THR A 165 0.04 -14.27 -10.82
C THR A 165 -0.93 -13.09 -10.82
N SER A 166 -1.81 -13.03 -11.81
CA SER A 166 -2.83 -11.98 -11.88
C SER A 166 -3.90 -12.12 -10.80
N TRP A 167 -4.54 -11.02 -10.45
CA TRP A 167 -5.71 -11.03 -9.57
C TRP A 167 -6.82 -11.97 -10.09
N ASP A 168 -7.04 -12.03 -11.40
CA ASP A 168 -8.09 -12.84 -11.99
C ASP A 168 -7.81 -14.35 -11.88
N GLU A 169 -6.54 -14.75 -11.94
CA GLU A 169 -6.11 -16.14 -11.76
C GLU A 169 -6.14 -16.59 -10.30
N TYR A 170 -5.82 -15.68 -9.38
CA TYR A 170 -5.87 -15.95 -7.94
C TYR A 170 -6.56 -14.79 -7.20
N PRO A 171 -7.90 -14.76 -7.19
CA PRO A 171 -8.67 -13.67 -6.61
C PRO A 171 -8.53 -13.57 -5.09
N TYR A 172 -8.67 -12.34 -4.60
CA TYR A 172 -8.69 -12.05 -3.17
C TYR A 172 -9.92 -12.61 -2.48
N GLN A 173 -9.71 -13.27 -1.33
CA GLN A 173 -10.77 -13.97 -0.61
C GLN A 173 -11.38 -13.16 0.53
N ALA A 174 -10.93 -11.92 0.76
CA ALA A 174 -11.50 -10.98 1.72
C ALA A 174 -11.81 -11.60 3.10
N THR A 175 -10.77 -12.11 3.75
CA THR A 175 -10.84 -12.52 5.16
C THR A 175 -11.04 -11.32 6.08
#